data_AF-A0A0A0F0C2-F1
#
_entry.id   AF-A0A0A0F0C2-F1
#
_cell.length_a   1.000
_cell.length_b   1.000
_cell.length_c   1.000
_cell.angle_alpha   90.00
_cell.angle_beta   90.00
_cell.angle_gamma   90.00
#
_symmetry.space_group_name_H-M   'P 1'
#
loop_
_entity.id
_entity.type
_entity.pdbx_description
1 polymer ?
#
loop_
_entity_poly.entity_id
_entity_poly.type
_entity_poly.pdbx_seq_one_letter_code
_entity_poly.pdbx_strand_id
1 'polypeptide(L)'
;MKALCHVIAVLVMGLPTPAWSQQAGELRKCVSPGGAVSFQQQPCAAGSRQTSSRSYVAEPAPTAEQIRARATREQVARAESAELSRRAGTSGHLSAPPGRGTLHRVAIAKDDAACQRARRHRDETLERVGLKRTYDLLRALNDEVARACR
;
A
#
# COMPACT_ATOMS: atom_id res chain seq x y z
N MET A 1 45.77 22.00 -68.32
CA MET A 1 44.63 22.41 -67.46
C MET A 1 43.68 21.22 -67.35
N LYS A 2 43.78 20.43 -66.27
CA LYS A 2 42.88 19.29 -65.99
C LYS A 2 42.34 19.49 -64.58
N ALA A 3 41.04 19.76 -64.50
CA ALA A 3 40.32 19.96 -63.26
C ALA A 3 40.25 18.63 -62.50
N LEU A 4 40.79 18.60 -61.28
CA LEU A 4 40.65 17.48 -60.35
C LEU A 4 39.32 17.61 -59.63
N CYS A 5 38.47 16.60 -59.85
CA CYS A 5 37.20 16.39 -59.20
C CYS A 5 37.46 15.93 -57.75
N HIS A 6 37.17 16.77 -56.75
CA HIS A 6 37.24 16.36 -55.35
C HIS A 6 35.92 15.72 -54.92
N VAL A 7 35.94 14.41 -54.73
CA VAL A 7 34.87 13.67 -54.06
C VAL A 7 35.05 13.85 -52.54
N ILE A 8 34.16 14.62 -51.92
CA ILE A 8 34.11 14.78 -50.46
C ILE A 8 33.42 13.54 -49.88
N ALA A 9 34.20 12.63 -49.32
CA ALA A 9 33.70 11.52 -48.52
C ALA A 9 33.29 12.05 -47.14
N VAL A 10 31.99 12.22 -46.90
CA VAL A 10 31.45 12.55 -45.58
C VAL A 10 31.48 11.28 -44.72
N LEU A 11 32.45 11.23 -43.80
CA LEU A 11 32.57 10.19 -42.79
C LEU A 11 31.50 10.42 -41.71
N VAL A 12 30.43 9.63 -41.72
CA VAL A 12 29.42 9.65 -40.66
C VAL A 12 30.02 9.00 -39.41
N MET A 13 30.53 9.82 -38.49
CA MET A 13 30.90 9.39 -37.15
C MET A 13 29.63 8.97 -36.39
N GLY A 14 29.46 7.66 -36.19
CA GLY A 14 28.44 7.11 -35.31
C GLY A 14 28.72 7.52 -33.87
N LEU A 15 27.84 8.35 -33.31
CA LEU A 15 27.84 8.69 -31.88
C LEU A 15 27.46 7.42 -31.08
N PRO A 16 28.30 6.96 -30.13
CA PRO A 16 27.94 5.86 -29.25
C PRO A 16 26.76 6.30 -28.36
N THR A 17 25.64 5.57 -28.44
CA THR A 17 24.53 5.74 -27.52
C THR A 17 24.99 5.30 -26.11
N PRO A 18 24.78 6.12 -25.07
CA PRO A 18 25.16 5.75 -23.72
C PRO A 18 24.30 4.57 -23.27
N ALA A 19 24.93 3.40 -23.13
CA ALA A 19 24.33 2.27 -22.43
C ALA A 19 24.19 2.66 -20.96
N TRP A 20 22.96 2.85 -20.48
CA TRP A 20 22.67 3.03 -19.05
C TRP A 20 23.18 1.78 -18.32
N SER A 21 24.23 1.94 -17.52
CA SER A 21 24.84 0.83 -16.80
C SER A 21 23.98 0.41 -15.61
N GLN A 22 23.70 -0.88 -15.52
CA GLN A 22 23.15 -1.52 -14.32
C GLN A 22 24.14 -1.28 -13.16
N GLN A 23 23.72 -0.54 -12.13
CA GLN A 23 24.57 -0.28 -10.97
C GLN A 23 24.53 -1.49 -10.02
N ALA A 24 25.56 -2.32 -10.06
CA ALA A 24 25.77 -3.35 -9.04
C ALA A 24 26.54 -2.77 -7.85
N GLY A 25 26.19 -3.19 -6.64
CA GLY A 25 26.82 -2.71 -5.41
C GLY A 25 26.71 -3.69 -4.25
N GLU A 26 27.28 -3.32 -3.11
CA GLU A 26 27.20 -4.09 -1.87
C GLU A 26 26.66 -3.21 -0.74
N LEU A 27 25.56 -3.65 -0.12
CA LEU A 27 24.96 -3.00 1.03
C LEU A 27 25.44 -3.71 2.31
N ARG A 28 26.05 -2.96 3.21
CA ARG A 28 26.60 -3.46 4.48
C ARG A 28 25.74 -2.99 5.64
N LYS A 29 25.43 -3.90 6.56
CA LYS A 29 24.78 -3.60 7.84
C LYS A 29 25.86 -3.37 8.90
N CYS A 30 25.97 -2.13 9.37
CA CYS A 30 26.91 -1.72 10.40
C CYS A 30 26.19 -1.50 11.72
N VAL A 31 26.83 -1.86 12.82
CA VAL A 31 26.35 -1.60 14.18
C VAL A 31 27.39 -0.74 14.89
N SER A 32 26.99 0.44 15.35
CA SER A 32 27.86 1.36 16.08
C SER A 32 28.20 0.84 17.48
N PRO A 33 29.23 1.37 18.16
CA PRO A 33 29.51 1.04 19.55
C PRO A 33 28.31 1.24 20.49
N GLY A 34 27.46 2.22 20.19
CA GLY A 34 26.22 2.50 20.92
C GLY A 34 25.03 1.63 20.52
N GLY A 35 25.22 0.63 19.66
CA GLY A 35 24.17 -0.30 19.21
C GLY A 35 23.28 0.21 18.08
N ALA A 36 23.54 1.40 17.53
CA ALA A 36 22.76 1.93 16.41
C ALA A 36 23.07 1.16 15.11
N VAL A 37 22.03 0.81 14.36
CA VAL A 37 22.15 0.05 13.11
C VAL A 37 22.07 1.00 11.92
N SER A 38 23.05 0.93 11.00
CA SER A 38 23.04 1.64 9.72
C SER A 38 23.23 0.67 8.56
N PHE A 39 22.65 0.99 7.41
CA PHE A 39 22.90 0.30 6.15
C PHE A 39 23.59 1.26 5.19
N GLN A 40 24.74 0.85 4.66
CA GLN A 40 25.60 1.74 3.87
C GLN A 40 26.33 0.98 2.77
N GLN A 41 26.64 1.68 1.68
CA GLN A 41 27.42 1.12 0.57
C GLN A 41 28.92 1.28 0.77
N GLN A 42 29.35 2.18 1.67
CA GLN A 42 30.73 2.34 2.10
C GLN A 42 31.09 1.34 3.22
N PRO A 43 32.39 1.02 3.43
CA PRO A 43 32.84 0.28 4.60
C PRO A 43 32.35 0.90 5.90
N CYS A 44 32.06 0.08 6.91
CA CYS A 44 31.60 0.57 8.21
C CYS A 44 32.60 1.58 8.80
N ALA A 45 32.09 2.66 9.40
CA ALA A 45 32.92 3.66 10.05
C ALA A 45 33.79 3.03 11.16
N ALA A 46 34.94 3.63 11.44
CA ALA A 46 35.83 3.16 12.50
C ALA A 46 35.08 3.01 13.83
N GLY A 47 35.32 1.90 14.53
CA GLY A 47 34.61 1.54 15.76
C GLY A 47 33.24 0.89 15.54
N SER A 48 32.67 0.92 14.33
CA SER A 48 31.45 0.17 14.02
C SER A 48 31.78 -1.25 13.55
N ARG A 49 30.92 -2.21 13.91
CA ARG A 49 31.05 -3.61 13.49
C ARG A 49 30.14 -3.90 12.30
N GLN A 50 30.70 -4.45 11.23
CA GLN A 50 29.90 -5.05 10.17
C GLN A 50 29.26 -6.36 10.68
N THR A 51 27.94 -6.48 10.54
CA THR A 51 27.19 -7.68 10.95
C THR A 51 26.70 -8.51 9.78
N SER A 52 26.51 -7.89 8.61
CA SER A 52 26.09 -8.56 7.37
C SER A 52 26.46 -7.69 6.18
N SER A 53 26.68 -8.31 5.03
CA SER A 53 26.66 -7.63 3.73
C SER A 53 25.78 -8.39 2.74
N ARG A 54 25.22 -7.66 1.77
CA ARG A 54 24.42 -8.20 0.67
C ARG A 54 24.78 -7.47 -0.62
N SER A 55 25.12 -8.23 -1.65
CA SER A 55 25.23 -7.69 -3.00
C SER A 55 23.84 -7.38 -3.56
N TYR A 56 23.76 -6.34 -4.37
CA TYR A 56 22.57 -6.01 -5.13
C TYR A 56 22.94 -5.61 -6.55
N VAL A 57 22.00 -5.81 -7.47
CA VAL A 57 22.05 -5.25 -8.82
C VAL A 57 20.87 -4.32 -8.91
N ALA A 58 21.12 -3.04 -9.19
CA ALA A 58 20.05 -2.09 -9.43
C ALA A 58 19.23 -2.57 -10.62
N GLU A 59 17.91 -2.46 -10.51
CA GLU A 59 17.03 -2.65 -11.65
C GLU A 59 17.19 -1.48 -12.61
N PRO A 60 17.01 -1.71 -13.92
CA PRO A 60 17.06 -0.63 -14.89
C PRO A 60 15.95 0.38 -14.61
N ALA A 61 16.21 1.65 -14.91
CA ALA A 61 15.18 2.68 -14.79
C ALA A 61 13.95 2.28 -15.64
N PRO A 62 12.72 2.48 -15.12
CA PRO A 62 11.52 2.09 -15.83
C PRO A 62 11.38 2.89 -17.12
N THR A 63 10.95 2.22 -18.19
CA THR A 63 10.69 2.89 -19.47
C THR A 63 9.47 3.81 -19.37
N ALA A 64 9.38 4.80 -20.28
CA ALA A 64 8.22 5.69 -20.33
C ALA A 64 6.89 4.92 -20.53
N GLU A 65 6.94 3.80 -21.26
CA GLU A 65 5.78 2.91 -21.41
C GLU A 65 5.41 2.22 -20.09
N GLN A 66 6.39 1.69 -19.36
CA GLN A 66 6.15 1.05 -18.05
C GLN A 66 5.59 2.04 -17.02
N ILE A 67 6.05 3.30 -17.04
CA ILE A 67 5.53 4.38 -16.19
C ILE A 67 4.07 4.64 -16.53
N ARG A 68 3.73 4.80 -17.82
CA ARG A 68 2.34 5.00 -18.27
C ARG A 68 1.44 3.82 -17.91
N ALA A 69 1.90 2.59 -18.15
CA ALA A 69 1.16 1.38 -17.80
C ALA A 69 0.92 1.28 -16.28
N ARG A 70 1.90 1.66 -15.45
CA ARG A 70 1.72 1.74 -14.00
C ARG A 70 0.66 2.78 -13.62
N ALA A 71 0.72 3.98 -14.18
CA ALA A 71 -0.25 5.04 -13.92
C ALA A 71 -1.68 4.60 -14.26
N THR A 72 -1.88 3.95 -15.41
CA THR A 72 -3.19 3.40 -15.80
C THR A 72 -3.67 2.34 -14.81
N ARG A 73 -2.80 1.39 -14.42
CA ARG A 73 -3.17 0.36 -13.42
C ARG A 73 -3.57 0.95 -12.08
N GLU A 74 -2.85 1.97 -11.62
CA GLU A 74 -3.18 2.66 -10.37
C GLU A 74 -4.54 3.39 -10.46
N GLN A 75 -4.85 4.01 -11.60
CA GLN A 75 -6.15 4.66 -11.80
C GLN A 75 -7.30 3.65 -11.74
N VAL A 76 -7.16 2.50 -12.42
CA VAL A 76 -8.15 1.42 -12.40
C VAL A 76 -8.31 0.88 -10.97
N ALA A 77 -7.21 0.56 -10.28
CA ALA A 77 -7.25 0.05 -8.91
C ALA A 77 -7.92 1.03 -7.93
N ARG A 78 -7.71 2.34 -8.09
CA ARG A 78 -8.40 3.37 -7.29
C ARG A 78 -9.91 3.38 -7.59
N ALA A 79 -10.30 3.30 -8.85
CA ALA A 79 -11.71 3.28 -9.24
C ALA A 79 -12.44 2.05 -8.70
N GLU A 80 -11.84 0.87 -8.84
CA GLU A 80 -12.35 -0.40 -8.29
C GLU A 80 -12.45 -0.34 -6.76
N SER A 81 -11.40 0.12 -6.08
CA SER A 81 -11.41 0.28 -4.63
C SER A 81 -12.52 1.22 -4.16
N ALA A 82 -12.75 2.31 -4.89
CA ALA A 82 -13.83 3.25 -4.58
C ALA A 82 -15.21 2.62 -4.78
N GLU A 83 -15.41 1.83 -5.84
CA GLU A 83 -16.64 1.09 -6.07
C GLU A 83 -16.91 0.05 -4.98
N LEU A 84 -15.92 -0.75 -4.64
CA LEU A 84 -16.01 -1.73 -3.55
C LEU A 84 -16.32 -1.05 -2.22
N SER A 85 -15.69 0.09 -1.93
CA SER A 85 -15.97 0.86 -0.72
C SER A 85 -17.41 1.39 -0.69
N ARG A 86 -17.96 1.82 -1.83
CA ARG A 86 -19.38 2.22 -1.93
C ARG A 86 -20.31 1.05 -1.67
N ARG A 87 -20.04 -0.11 -2.27
CA ARG A 87 -20.84 -1.34 -2.04
C ARG A 87 -20.77 -1.82 -0.60
N ALA A 88 -19.61 -1.68 0.04
CA ALA A 88 -19.40 -2.05 1.44
C ALA A 88 -19.95 -1.00 2.43
N GLY A 89 -20.42 0.16 1.96
CA GLY A 89 -20.86 1.26 2.83
C GLY A 89 -19.71 1.93 3.61
N THR A 90 -18.46 1.67 3.24
CA THR A 90 -17.25 2.21 3.88
C THR A 90 -16.69 3.43 3.16
N SER A 91 -17.34 3.89 2.09
CA SER A 91 -16.97 5.11 1.34
C SER A 91 -17.21 6.43 2.09
N GLY A 92 -17.45 6.37 3.41
CA GLY A 92 -17.65 7.53 4.28
C GLY A 92 -16.34 8.27 4.53
N HIS A 93 -16.24 9.48 3.98
CA HIS A 93 -15.16 10.42 4.20
C HIS A 93 -14.78 10.58 5.69
N LEU A 94 -13.48 10.64 5.93
CA LEU A 94 -12.78 10.99 7.17
C LEU A 94 -13.02 12.45 7.62
N SER A 95 -14.27 12.86 7.83
CA SER A 95 -14.58 14.19 8.39
C SER A 95 -15.79 14.22 9.33
N ALA A 96 -16.20 13.09 9.91
CA ALA A 96 -17.14 13.11 11.04
C ALA A 96 -16.38 12.76 12.33
N PRO A 97 -16.41 13.60 13.38
CA PRO A 97 -15.97 13.16 14.71
C PRO A 97 -16.75 11.89 15.10
N PRO A 98 -16.20 11.03 15.98
CA PRO A 98 -16.86 9.80 16.39
C PRO A 98 -18.13 10.15 17.18
N GLY A 99 -19.24 10.28 16.45
CA GLY A 99 -20.51 10.74 17.02
C GLY A 99 -21.29 11.53 15.98
N ARG A 100 -22.29 10.87 15.37
CA ARG A 100 -23.26 11.37 14.37
C ARG A 100 -22.85 11.17 12.91
N GLY A 101 -22.74 9.91 12.51
CA GLY A 101 -23.09 9.54 11.14
C GLY A 101 -24.61 9.65 10.97
N THR A 102 -25.08 10.64 10.22
CA THR A 102 -26.47 10.68 9.76
C THR A 102 -26.63 9.59 8.70
N LEU A 103 -26.92 8.37 9.16
CA LEU A 103 -27.42 7.32 8.29
C LEU A 103 -28.64 7.88 7.56
N HIS A 104 -28.66 7.83 6.23
CA HIS A 104 -29.92 7.90 5.49
C HIS A 104 -30.75 6.69 5.91
N ARG A 105 -31.53 6.90 6.97
CA ARG A 105 -32.48 5.95 7.51
C ARG A 105 -33.62 5.91 6.51
N VAL A 106 -33.61 4.92 5.63
CA VAL A 106 -34.86 4.43 5.03
C VAL A 106 -35.72 4.05 6.23
N ALA A 107 -36.72 4.87 6.54
CA ALA A 107 -37.52 4.69 7.74
C ALA A 107 -38.42 3.46 7.57
N ILE A 108 -37.88 2.28 7.89
CA ILE A 108 -38.68 1.11 8.24
C ILE A 108 -38.98 1.28 9.73
N ALA A 109 -40.04 2.02 10.00
CA ALA A 109 -40.41 2.51 11.32
C ALA A 109 -40.68 1.34 12.30
N LYS A 110 -40.21 1.51 13.55
CA LYS A 110 -40.23 0.59 14.72
C LYS A 110 -39.19 -0.54 14.75
N ASP A 111 -39.11 -1.42 13.75
CA ASP A 111 -38.29 -2.64 13.86
C ASP A 111 -36.78 -2.34 13.83
N ASP A 112 -36.38 -1.28 13.12
CA ASP A 112 -35.02 -0.75 13.14
C ASP A 112 -34.53 -0.43 14.56
N ALA A 113 -35.39 0.16 15.40
CA ALA A 113 -34.96 0.59 16.72
C ALA A 113 -34.72 -0.61 17.65
N ALA A 114 -35.53 -1.67 17.52
CA ALA A 114 -35.37 -2.92 18.25
C ALA A 114 -34.12 -3.67 17.79
N CYS A 115 -33.94 -3.81 16.48
CA CYS A 115 -32.75 -4.39 15.88
C CYS A 115 -31.46 -3.67 16.31
N GLN A 116 -31.45 -2.33 16.28
CA GLN A 116 -30.29 -1.54 16.70
C GLN A 116 -30.01 -1.65 18.20
N ARG A 117 -31.03 -1.77 19.06
CA ARG A 117 -30.84 -2.05 20.50
C ARG A 117 -30.21 -3.42 20.72
N ALA A 118 -30.70 -4.46 20.06
CA ALA A 118 -30.15 -5.81 20.19
C ALA A 118 -28.68 -5.88 19.75
N ARG A 119 -28.31 -5.20 18.65
CA ARG A 119 -26.92 -5.11 18.20
C ARG A 119 -26.01 -4.44 19.23
N ARG A 120 -26.43 -3.30 19.80
CA ARG A 120 -25.67 -2.62 20.86
C ARG A 120 -25.51 -3.50 22.09
N HIS A 121 -26.57 -4.18 22.51
CA HIS A 121 -26.52 -5.07 23.67
C HIS A 121 -25.50 -6.21 23.49
N ARG A 122 -25.48 -6.82 22.30
CA ARG A 122 -24.45 -7.82 21.94
C ARG A 122 -23.06 -7.21 22.05
N ASP A 123 -22.82 -6.07 21.41
CA ASP A 123 -21.48 -5.48 21.33
C ASP A 123 -20.97 -5.09 22.73
N GLU A 124 -21.81 -4.43 23.55
CA GLU A 124 -21.51 -4.11 24.96
C GLU A 124 -21.20 -5.36 25.79
N THR A 125 -21.93 -6.46 25.56
CA THR A 125 -21.71 -7.73 26.28
C THR A 125 -20.39 -8.37 25.85
N LEU A 126 -20.07 -8.35 24.56
CA LEU A 126 -18.82 -8.88 24.04
C LEU A 126 -17.60 -8.07 24.48
N GLU A 127 -17.73 -6.76 24.62
CA GLU A 127 -16.70 -5.89 25.20
C GLU A 127 -16.48 -6.22 26.68
N ARG A 128 -17.57 -6.34 27.46
CA ARG A 128 -17.51 -6.66 28.90
C ARG A 128 -16.87 -8.03 29.18
N VAL A 129 -17.17 -9.03 28.37
CA VAL A 129 -16.66 -10.39 28.53
C VAL A 129 -15.23 -10.53 28.00
N GLY A 130 -14.82 -9.69 27.03
CA GLY A 130 -13.46 -9.67 26.50
C GLY A 130 -13.04 -11.03 25.92
N LEU A 131 -11.94 -11.59 26.43
CA LEU A 131 -11.41 -12.88 25.98
C LEU A 131 -12.17 -14.10 26.54
N LYS A 132 -13.10 -13.92 27.50
CA LYS A 132 -13.86 -15.02 28.12
C LYS A 132 -15.11 -15.42 27.32
N ARG A 133 -15.14 -15.16 26.01
CA ARG A 133 -16.30 -15.45 25.16
C ARG A 133 -16.43 -16.95 24.96
N THR A 134 -17.57 -17.51 25.33
CA THR A 134 -17.92 -18.91 25.02
C THR A 134 -18.74 -18.99 23.74
N TYR A 135 -18.73 -20.16 23.10
CA TYR A 135 -19.53 -20.41 21.91
C TYR A 135 -21.04 -20.23 22.18
N ASP A 136 -21.53 -20.75 23.29
CA ASP A 136 -22.95 -20.65 23.65
C ASP A 136 -23.41 -19.21 23.88
N LEU A 137 -22.55 -18.38 24.50
CA LEU A 137 -22.80 -16.96 24.67
C LEU A 137 -22.91 -16.25 23.31
N LEU A 138 -21.97 -16.51 22.39
CA LEU A 138 -21.98 -15.93 21.06
C LEU A 138 -23.22 -16.34 20.27
N ARG A 139 -23.61 -17.61 20.37
CA ARG A 139 -24.82 -18.15 19.72
C ARG A 139 -26.08 -17.49 20.25
N ALA A 140 -26.25 -17.44 21.57
CA ALA A 140 -27.42 -16.82 22.20
C ALA A 140 -27.58 -15.34 21.81
N LEU A 141 -26.49 -14.56 21.83
CA LEU A 141 -26.53 -13.15 21.45
C LEU A 141 -26.84 -12.96 19.96
N ASN A 142 -26.32 -13.82 19.08
CA ASN A 142 -26.64 -13.74 17.65
C ASN A 142 -28.09 -14.15 17.36
N ASP A 143 -28.63 -15.15 18.06
CA ASP A 143 -30.04 -15.56 17.92
C ASP A 143 -31.01 -14.48 18.41
N GLU A 144 -30.63 -13.73 19.45
CA GLU A 144 -31.36 -12.54 19.91
C GLU A 144 -31.39 -11.44 18.84
N VAL A 145 -30.24 -11.08 18.26
CA VAL A 145 -30.16 -10.10 17.17
C VAL A 145 -30.96 -10.57 15.96
N ALA A 146 -30.86 -11.85 15.59
CA ALA A 146 -31.61 -12.41 14.47
C ALA A 146 -33.13 -12.36 14.70
N ARG A 147 -33.61 -12.53 15.93
CA ARG A 147 -35.04 -12.36 16.26
C ARG A 147 -35.48 -10.90 16.19
N ALA A 148 -34.64 -9.98 16.66
CA ALA A 148 -34.97 -8.56 16.71
C ALA A 148 -34.84 -7.81 15.37
N CYS A 149 -34.13 -8.40 14.40
CA CYS A 149 -33.85 -7.80 13.08
C CYS A 149 -34.59 -8.52 11.92
N ARG A 150 -35.53 -9.41 12.23
CA ARG A 150 -36.39 -10.08 11.25
C ARG A 150 -37.62 -9.26 10.95
#